data_AF-A0A2E9GM55-F1
#
_entry.id   AF-A0A2E9GM55-F1
#
_cell.length_a   1.000
_cell.length_b   1.000
_cell.length_c   1.000
_cell.angle_alpha   90.00
_cell.angle_beta   90.00
_cell.angle_gamma   90.00
#
_symmetry.space_group_name_H-M   'P 1'
#
loop_
_entity.id
_entity.type
_entity.pdbx_description
1 polymer ?
#
loop_
_entity_poly.entity_id
_entity_poly.type
_entity_poly.pdbx_seq_one_letter_code
_entity_poly.pdbx_strand_id
1 'polypeptide(L)'
;MRPNVGRRLALFLPLCSAVLGVALLAGGRVAGSSEQQSGEVLVAGSICEAQELKHRKQVDPSLEIEIPPKYDTPWPTRAACRSYVAAEDPNTPGPVQPIPFSHKHHAGDFEIECLYCHTGTDRSSAAGVPSVEVCMGCHAQFPAGYDEFEGIRVLKQDWEEQRPTEWERVYWLPDYVRFRHNRHIAAGIECQACHGEVAEMEKISKIKDTKWWPWLLPTHTLEMGWCIKCHRQNGVSQDCYTCHY
;
A
#
# COMPACT_ATOMS: atom_id res chain seq x y z
N MET A 1 9.23 42.29 -27.01
CA MET A 1 8.35 42.34 -28.20
C MET A 1 7.62 41.00 -28.29
N ARG A 2 6.30 41.00 -28.07
CA ARG A 2 5.43 39.80 -28.15
C ARG A 2 4.67 39.86 -29.48
N PRO A 3 4.51 38.76 -30.24
CA PRO A 3 3.56 38.75 -31.35
C PRO A 3 2.17 38.29 -30.89
N ASN A 4 1.19 39.05 -31.38
CA ASN A 4 -0.25 38.86 -31.32
C ASN A 4 -0.69 37.52 -31.93
N VAL A 5 -1.56 36.78 -31.25
CA VAL A 5 -2.39 35.73 -31.88
C VAL A 5 -3.85 36.16 -31.80
N GLY A 6 -4.43 36.36 -32.99
CA GLY A 6 -5.78 36.83 -33.20
C GLY A 6 -6.84 35.80 -32.84
N ARG A 7 -7.81 36.28 -32.07
CA ARG A 7 -9.05 35.61 -31.64
C ARG A 7 -10.01 35.53 -32.84
N ARG A 8 -10.40 34.33 -33.27
CA ARG A 8 -11.52 34.12 -34.20
C ARG A 8 -12.73 33.60 -33.43
N LEU A 9 -13.78 34.43 -33.36
CA LEU A 9 -15.13 34.05 -32.94
C LEU A 9 -15.75 33.15 -34.03
N ALA A 10 -16.28 32.00 -33.63
CA ALA A 10 -17.23 31.23 -34.43
C ALA A 10 -18.58 31.27 -33.72
N LEU A 11 -19.55 31.92 -34.37
CA LEU A 11 -20.97 31.92 -34.07
C LEU A 11 -21.58 30.62 -34.62
N PHE A 12 -22.27 29.84 -33.79
CA PHE A 12 -23.32 28.94 -34.26
C PHE A 12 -24.47 28.91 -33.24
N LEU A 13 -25.68 29.16 -33.76
CA LEU A 13 -26.95 29.36 -33.06
C LEU A 13 -27.44 28.11 -32.31
N PRO A 14 -28.24 28.27 -31.22
CA PRO A 14 -28.96 27.16 -30.61
C PRO A 14 -30.30 26.93 -31.31
N LEU A 15 -30.56 25.70 -31.75
CA LEU A 15 -31.87 25.24 -32.18
C LEU A 15 -32.67 24.78 -30.96
N CYS A 16 -33.72 25.55 -30.66
CA CYS A 16 -34.80 25.21 -29.73
C CYS A 16 -35.60 24.03 -30.28
N SER A 17 -35.66 22.93 -29.53
CA SER A 17 -36.72 21.92 -29.66
C SER A 17 -37.31 21.66 -28.28
N ALA A 18 -38.51 22.19 -28.08
CA ALA A 18 -39.32 21.94 -26.90
C ALA A 18 -39.94 20.54 -27.01
N VAL A 19 -39.70 19.69 -26.01
CA VAL A 19 -40.47 18.46 -25.79
C VAL A 19 -41.10 18.59 -24.40
N LEU A 20 -42.41 18.79 -24.39
CA LEU A 20 -43.25 18.67 -23.20
C LEU A 20 -43.30 17.19 -22.81
N GLY A 21 -42.70 16.84 -21.68
CA GLY A 21 -42.81 15.52 -21.05
C GLY A 21 -43.27 15.68 -19.61
N VAL A 22 -44.54 15.38 -19.36
CA VAL A 22 -45.15 15.30 -18.03
C VAL A 22 -44.55 14.10 -17.29
N ALA A 23 -43.81 14.35 -16.20
CA ALA A 23 -43.36 13.30 -15.29
C ALA A 23 -44.11 13.43 -13.96
N LEU A 24 -44.94 12.43 -13.67
CA LEU A 24 -45.67 12.26 -12.43
C LEU A 24 -44.70 12.17 -11.24
N LEU A 25 -45.09 12.84 -10.16
CA LEU A 25 -44.56 12.67 -8.81
C LEU A 25 -44.87 11.25 -8.31
N ALA A 26 -43.90 10.34 -8.38
CA ALA A 26 -43.90 9.12 -7.58
C ALA A 26 -42.94 9.33 -6.40
N GLY A 27 -43.51 9.73 -5.27
CA GLY A 27 -42.82 9.76 -3.98
C GLY A 27 -42.47 8.35 -3.54
N GLY A 28 -41.28 7.87 -3.91
CA GLY A 28 -40.66 6.71 -3.30
C GLY A 28 -40.00 7.12 -1.98
N ARG A 29 -40.76 7.10 -0.88
CA ARG A 29 -40.16 7.00 0.45
C ARG A 29 -39.51 5.61 0.53
N VAL A 30 -38.20 5.52 0.32
CA VAL A 30 -37.44 4.40 0.85
C VAL A 30 -37.43 4.62 2.36
N ALA A 31 -38.38 3.98 3.03
CA ALA A 31 -38.28 3.72 4.45
C ALA A 31 -37.02 2.88 4.64
N GLY A 32 -35.90 3.52 4.95
CA GLY A 32 -34.82 2.84 5.64
C GLY A 32 -35.37 2.46 6.99
N SER A 33 -35.89 1.23 7.10
CA SER A 33 -36.07 0.60 8.39
C SER A 33 -34.68 0.50 9.00
N SER A 34 -34.40 1.40 9.93
CA SER A 34 -33.41 1.17 10.97
C SER A 34 -33.96 0.05 11.85
N GLU A 35 -33.88 -1.17 11.34
CA GLU A 35 -34.21 -2.37 12.09
C GLU A 35 -32.98 -2.67 12.93
N GLN A 36 -33.06 -2.17 14.17
CA GLN A 36 -32.13 -2.43 15.23
C GLN A 36 -32.24 -3.92 15.59
N GLN A 37 -31.47 -4.77 14.90
CA GLN A 37 -31.36 -6.19 15.24
C GLN A 37 -30.58 -6.33 16.54
N SER A 38 -31.32 -6.52 17.63
CA SER A 38 -30.81 -7.03 18.89
C SER A 38 -30.42 -8.51 18.73
N GLY A 39 -29.16 -8.87 19.02
CA GLY A 39 -28.78 -10.20 19.47
C GLY A 39 -28.52 -11.27 18.40
N GLU A 40 -28.18 -10.93 17.15
CA GLU A 40 -27.72 -11.93 16.20
C GLU A 40 -26.23 -12.24 16.42
N VAL A 41 -25.92 -13.49 16.77
CA VAL A 41 -24.54 -13.99 16.88
C VAL A 41 -23.92 -13.99 15.50
N LEU A 42 -22.84 -13.23 15.31
CA LEU A 42 -22.15 -13.15 14.02
C LEU A 42 -21.19 -14.34 13.87
N VAL A 43 -21.50 -15.24 12.93
CA VAL A 43 -20.70 -16.45 12.69
C VAL A 43 -19.74 -16.22 11.53
N ALA A 44 -18.45 -16.48 11.73
CA ALA A 44 -17.46 -16.37 10.66
C ALA A 44 -17.62 -17.47 9.60
N GLY A 45 -17.81 -17.10 8.33
CA GLY A 45 -17.85 -17.99 7.16
C GLY A 45 -16.50 -18.19 6.48
N SER A 46 -15.48 -17.41 6.83
CA SER A 46 -14.12 -17.51 6.29
C SER A 46 -13.07 -17.07 7.31
N ILE A 47 -11.78 -17.36 7.04
CA ILE A 47 -10.68 -16.87 7.88
C ILE A 47 -10.68 -15.33 7.90
N CYS A 48 -10.89 -14.68 6.75
CA CYS A 48 -10.88 -13.22 6.68
C CYS A 48 -12.04 -12.56 7.43
N GLU A 49 -13.22 -13.18 7.39
CA GLU A 49 -14.36 -12.75 8.18
C GLU A 49 -14.12 -12.96 9.68
N ALA A 50 -13.49 -14.08 10.07
CA ALA A 50 -13.08 -14.31 11.46
C ALA A 50 -12.15 -13.19 11.97
N GLN A 51 -11.17 -12.76 11.19
CA GLN A 51 -10.28 -11.65 11.56
C GLN A 51 -11.03 -10.32 11.69
N GLU A 52 -11.99 -10.04 10.80
CA GLU A 52 -12.81 -8.84 10.87
C GLU A 52 -13.72 -8.84 12.11
N LEU A 53 -14.37 -9.97 12.41
CA LEU A 53 -15.22 -10.13 13.60
C LEU A 53 -14.42 -10.03 14.90
N LYS A 54 -13.23 -10.62 14.98
CA LYS A 54 -12.32 -10.47 16.14
C LYS A 54 -12.02 -9.00 16.43
N HIS A 55 -11.66 -8.22 15.42
CA HIS A 55 -11.41 -6.79 15.61
C HIS A 55 -12.69 -6.01 15.93
N ARG A 56 -13.82 -6.33 15.28
CA ARG A 56 -15.10 -5.69 15.62
C ARG A 56 -15.49 -5.94 17.07
N LYS A 57 -15.23 -7.14 17.62
CA LYS A 57 -15.41 -7.46 19.04
C LYS A 57 -14.44 -6.72 19.97
N GLN A 58 -13.22 -6.41 19.51
CA GLN A 58 -12.28 -5.56 20.26
C GLN A 58 -12.77 -4.12 20.33
N VAL A 59 -13.31 -3.59 19.22
CA VAL A 59 -13.85 -2.22 19.14
C VAL A 59 -15.20 -2.10 19.86
N ASP A 60 -16.06 -3.10 19.73
CA ASP A 60 -17.36 -3.20 20.38
C ASP A 60 -17.43 -4.52 21.18
N PRO A 61 -17.08 -4.48 22.48
CA PRO A 61 -17.15 -5.66 23.35
C PRO A 61 -18.56 -6.24 23.53
N SER A 62 -19.63 -5.52 23.15
CA SER A 62 -21.01 -6.00 23.29
C SER A 62 -21.43 -6.97 22.17
N LEU A 63 -20.67 -7.02 21.08
CA LEU A 63 -20.93 -7.88 19.91
C LEU A 63 -20.84 -9.37 20.27
N GLU A 64 -21.81 -10.21 19.94
CA GLU A 64 -21.66 -11.67 20.08
C GLU A 64 -21.12 -12.27 18.77
N ILE A 65 -20.02 -13.01 18.84
CA ILE A 65 -19.37 -13.62 17.67
C ILE A 65 -19.12 -15.11 17.90
N GLU A 66 -19.23 -15.90 16.84
CA GLU A 66 -18.83 -17.30 16.80
C GLU A 66 -17.75 -17.50 15.73
N ILE A 67 -16.63 -18.10 16.12
CA ILE A 67 -15.53 -18.40 15.20
C ILE A 67 -15.34 -19.91 15.16
N PRO A 68 -15.79 -20.59 14.08
CA PRO A 68 -15.56 -22.01 13.91
C PRO A 68 -14.05 -22.35 13.98
N PRO A 69 -13.64 -23.48 14.59
CA PRO A 69 -12.22 -23.84 14.73
C PRO A 69 -11.44 -23.89 13.41
N LYS A 70 -12.12 -24.21 12.30
CA LYS A 70 -11.54 -24.19 10.94
C LYS A 70 -11.10 -22.79 10.46
N TYR A 71 -11.61 -21.73 11.06
CA TYR A 71 -11.31 -20.32 10.73
C TYR A 71 -10.58 -19.59 11.85
N ASP A 72 -10.39 -20.24 13.01
CA ASP A 72 -9.65 -19.67 14.15
C ASP A 72 -8.14 -19.87 13.98
N THR A 73 -7.58 -19.21 12.97
CA THR A 73 -6.14 -19.23 12.69
C THR A 73 -5.53 -17.86 12.97
N PRO A 74 -4.23 -17.80 13.31
CA PRO A 74 -3.50 -16.53 13.40
C PRO A 74 -3.22 -15.90 12.03
N TRP A 75 -3.28 -16.68 10.95
CA TRP A 75 -2.95 -16.25 9.58
C TRP A 75 -4.01 -16.70 8.56
N PRO A 76 -4.27 -15.91 7.49
CA PRO A 76 -3.81 -14.53 7.25
C PRO A 76 -4.34 -13.52 8.28
N THR A 77 -3.62 -12.41 8.49
CA THR A 77 -4.05 -11.29 9.37
C THR A 77 -5.22 -10.54 8.76
N ARG A 78 -5.90 -9.71 9.57
CA ARG A 78 -6.94 -8.78 9.08
C ARG A 78 -6.42 -7.87 7.97
N ALA A 79 -5.21 -7.33 8.11
CA ALA A 79 -4.58 -6.46 7.12
C ALA A 79 -4.30 -7.21 5.81
N ALA A 80 -3.79 -8.43 5.87
CA ALA A 80 -3.58 -9.29 4.71
C ALA A 80 -4.90 -9.61 3.98
N CYS A 81 -5.96 -9.90 4.73
CA CYS A 81 -7.29 -10.12 4.17
C CYS A 81 -7.86 -8.88 3.47
N ARG A 82 -7.75 -7.70 4.10
CA ARG A 82 -8.14 -6.42 3.46
C ARG A 82 -7.30 -6.10 2.25
N SER A 83 -6.01 -6.45 2.28
CA SER A 83 -5.10 -6.31 1.15
C SER A 83 -5.47 -7.21 -0.01
N TYR A 84 -5.90 -8.44 0.24
CA TYR A 84 -6.38 -9.35 -0.80
C TYR A 84 -7.61 -8.78 -1.50
N VAL A 85 -8.62 -8.33 -0.74
CA VAL A 85 -9.82 -7.70 -1.30
C VAL A 85 -9.48 -6.40 -2.05
N ALA A 86 -8.60 -5.57 -1.50
CA ALA A 86 -8.16 -4.35 -2.14
C ALA A 86 -7.29 -4.59 -3.39
N ALA A 87 -6.61 -5.74 -3.50
CA ALA A 87 -5.84 -6.10 -4.68
C ALA A 87 -6.71 -6.48 -5.88
N GLU A 88 -8.00 -6.81 -5.66
CA GLU A 88 -8.97 -7.01 -6.74
C GLU A 88 -9.43 -5.68 -7.37
N ASP A 89 -9.20 -4.54 -6.71
CA ASP A 89 -9.42 -3.23 -7.30
C ASP A 89 -8.25 -2.84 -8.22
N PRO A 90 -8.45 -2.75 -9.54
CA PRO A 90 -7.40 -2.41 -10.50
C PRO A 90 -6.82 -0.99 -10.29
N ASN A 91 -7.48 -0.16 -9.49
CA ASN A 91 -7.03 1.20 -9.17
C ASN A 91 -6.23 1.30 -7.87
N THR A 92 -6.16 0.24 -7.07
CA THR A 92 -5.42 0.28 -5.80
C THR A 92 -3.93 -0.04 -6.05
N PRO A 93 -3.00 0.91 -5.84
CA PRO A 93 -1.61 0.75 -6.25
C PRO A 93 -0.82 -0.31 -5.46
N GLY A 94 -1.29 -0.78 -4.31
CA GLY A 94 -0.59 -1.77 -3.48
C GLY A 94 -1.41 -2.28 -2.30
N PRO A 95 -0.88 -3.23 -1.49
CA PRO A 95 -1.61 -3.79 -0.36
C PRO A 95 -2.01 -2.71 0.66
N VAL A 96 -3.10 -2.94 1.39
CA VAL A 96 -3.53 -2.06 2.48
C VAL A 96 -2.57 -2.23 3.64
N GLN A 97 -1.91 -1.14 4.04
CA GLN A 97 -0.98 -1.14 5.16
C GLN A 97 -1.74 -0.83 6.47
N PRO A 98 -1.23 -1.30 7.63
CA PRO A 98 -1.82 -0.97 8.93
C PRO A 98 -1.76 0.55 9.23
N ILE A 99 -0.69 1.21 8.80
CA ILE A 99 -0.53 2.66 8.83
C ILE A 99 -0.44 3.14 7.37
N PRO A 100 -1.22 4.15 6.94
CA PRO A 100 -1.13 4.74 5.60
C PRO A 100 0.12 5.61 5.47
N PHE A 101 1.30 4.98 5.51
CA PHE A 101 2.60 5.66 5.45
C PHE A 101 2.89 6.16 4.02
N SER A 102 3.20 7.46 3.93
CA SER A 102 3.56 8.13 2.68
C SER A 102 5.08 8.31 2.57
N HIS A 103 5.71 7.62 1.62
CA HIS A 103 7.13 7.86 1.31
C HIS A 103 7.34 9.21 0.65
N LYS A 104 6.36 9.68 -0.15
CA LYS A 104 6.37 11.02 -0.74
C LYS A 104 6.52 12.10 0.31
N HIS A 105 5.77 11.99 1.41
CA HIS A 105 5.86 12.98 2.48
C HIS A 105 7.24 12.98 3.16
N HIS A 106 7.74 11.79 3.52
CA HIS A 106 8.96 11.68 4.33
C HIS A 106 10.24 11.84 3.49
N ALA A 107 10.37 11.08 2.41
CA ALA A 107 11.56 11.07 1.57
C ALA A 107 11.51 12.10 0.43
N GLY A 108 10.31 12.48 -0.03
CA GLY A 108 10.13 13.50 -1.08
C GLY A 108 10.09 14.91 -0.51
N ASP A 109 9.05 15.25 0.23
CA ASP A 109 8.82 16.63 0.71
C ASP A 109 9.82 17.06 1.79
N PHE A 110 10.16 16.14 2.71
CA PHE A 110 11.10 16.40 3.82
C PHE A 110 12.52 15.89 3.57
N GLU A 111 12.78 15.29 2.41
CA GLU A 111 14.11 14.83 1.98
C GLU A 111 14.82 13.95 3.04
N ILE A 112 14.04 13.15 3.80
CA ILE A 112 14.61 12.21 4.76
C ILE A 112 15.31 11.08 4.00
N GLU A 113 16.61 10.94 4.25
CA GLU A 113 17.46 9.93 3.63
C GLU A 113 16.96 8.50 3.86
N CYS A 114 17.03 7.65 2.82
CA CYS A 114 16.46 6.30 2.84
C CYS A 114 17.01 5.43 3.98
N LEU A 115 18.32 5.54 4.26
CA LEU A 115 19.00 4.76 5.29
C LEU A 115 18.71 5.23 6.72
N TYR A 116 18.06 6.39 6.90
CA TYR A 116 17.63 6.85 8.21
C TYR A 116 16.57 5.91 8.80
N CYS A 117 15.58 5.52 7.99
CA CYS A 117 14.54 4.58 8.41
C CYS A 117 14.93 3.12 8.11
N HIS A 118 15.53 2.86 6.95
CA HIS A 118 15.99 1.51 6.56
C HIS A 118 17.41 1.24 7.07
N THR A 119 17.58 1.36 8.38
CA THR A 119 18.89 1.26 9.04
C THR A 119 19.52 -0.11 8.81
N GLY A 120 20.83 -0.14 8.52
CA GLY A 120 21.59 -1.38 8.38
C GLY A 120 21.42 -2.09 7.04
N THR A 121 20.65 -1.53 6.09
CA THR A 121 20.54 -2.05 4.72
C THR A 121 21.90 -2.16 4.02
N ASP A 122 22.81 -1.24 4.31
CA ASP A 122 24.19 -1.17 3.83
C ASP A 122 25.09 -2.29 4.39
N ARG A 123 24.70 -2.91 5.51
CA ARG A 123 25.51 -3.91 6.24
C ARG A 123 24.89 -5.30 6.24
N SER A 124 23.58 -5.38 6.23
CA SER A 124 22.78 -6.60 6.28
C SER A 124 22.39 -7.10 4.89
N SER A 125 22.08 -8.40 4.77
CA SER A 125 21.45 -8.92 3.56
C SER A 125 20.01 -8.42 3.38
N ALA A 126 19.34 -8.04 4.46
CA ALA A 126 17.97 -7.52 4.47
C ALA A 126 17.94 -6.02 4.78
N ALA A 127 17.06 -5.26 4.12
CA ALA A 127 16.88 -3.83 4.36
C ALA A 127 16.15 -3.49 5.67
N GLY A 128 15.39 -4.45 6.21
CA GLY A 128 14.55 -4.23 7.38
C GLY A 128 13.41 -3.22 7.12
N VAL A 129 12.42 -3.24 8.00
CA VAL A 129 11.40 -2.20 8.11
C VAL A 129 11.65 -1.50 9.44
N PRO A 130 11.56 -0.15 9.51
CA PRO A 130 11.84 0.58 10.74
C PRO A 130 10.98 0.07 11.92
N SER A 131 11.56 0.11 13.12
CA SER A 131 10.81 -0.12 14.35
C SER A 131 9.89 1.08 14.64
N VAL A 132 8.89 0.85 15.50
CA VAL A 132 8.01 1.92 16.02
C VAL A 132 8.82 3.04 16.68
N GLU A 133 9.95 2.70 17.30
CA GLU A 133 10.86 3.66 17.94
C GLU A 133 11.43 4.70 16.96
N VAL A 134 11.82 4.29 15.75
CA VAL A 134 12.33 5.22 14.71
C VAL A 134 11.26 6.25 14.37
N CYS A 135 10.00 5.82 14.22
CA CYS A 135 8.88 6.70 13.96
C CYS A 135 8.65 7.67 15.14
N MET A 136 8.64 7.13 16.37
CA MET A 136 8.39 7.93 17.58
C MET A 136 9.52 8.90 17.91
N GLY A 137 10.74 8.70 17.41
CA GLY A 137 11.84 9.65 17.53
C GLY A 137 11.47 11.06 17.05
N CYS A 138 10.65 11.17 16.00
CA CYS A 138 10.10 12.44 15.54
C CYS A 138 8.65 12.64 16.01
N HIS A 139 7.79 11.63 15.87
CA HIS A 139 6.36 11.77 16.11
C HIS A 139 5.98 12.01 17.58
N ALA A 140 6.87 11.72 18.53
CA ALA A 140 6.67 12.11 19.94
C ALA A 140 6.78 13.62 20.18
N GLN A 141 7.41 14.36 19.27
CA GLN A 141 7.67 15.79 19.42
C GLN A 141 6.58 16.66 18.78
N PHE A 142 5.71 16.08 17.95
CA PHE A 142 4.65 16.82 17.28
C PHE A 142 3.49 17.14 18.24
N PRO A 143 2.79 18.28 18.04
CA PRO A 143 1.65 18.65 18.85
C PRO A 143 0.53 17.61 18.80
N ALA A 144 -0.26 17.51 19.87
CA ALA A 144 -1.39 16.58 19.99
C ALA A 144 -2.43 16.71 18.85
N GLY A 145 -2.50 17.85 18.16
CA GLY A 145 -3.36 18.00 16.97
C GLY A 145 -3.02 17.04 15.83
N TYR A 146 -1.81 16.48 15.78
CA TYR A 146 -1.45 15.45 14.80
C TYR A 146 -2.05 14.07 15.13
N ASP A 147 -2.59 13.87 16.34
CA ASP A 147 -3.17 12.60 16.76
C ASP A 147 -4.55 12.35 16.13
N GLU A 148 -5.10 13.38 15.47
CA GLU A 148 -6.32 13.29 14.67
C GLU A 148 -6.11 12.46 13.38
N PHE A 149 -4.88 12.33 12.90
CA PHE A 149 -4.58 11.49 11.75
C PHE A 149 -4.61 10.01 12.14
N GLU A 150 -5.40 9.21 11.41
CA GLU A 150 -5.57 7.78 11.68
C GLU A 150 -4.24 7.03 11.80
N GLY A 151 -3.30 7.28 10.89
CA GLY A 151 -1.99 6.62 10.90
C GLY A 151 -1.15 6.96 12.14
N ILE A 152 -1.25 8.19 12.66
CA ILE A 152 -0.51 8.61 13.87
C ILE A 152 -1.15 8.02 15.12
N ARG A 153 -2.48 7.94 15.16
CA ARG A 153 -3.19 7.26 16.25
C ARG A 153 -2.81 5.79 16.35
N VAL A 154 -2.75 5.07 15.22
CA VAL A 154 -2.29 3.67 15.18
C VAL A 154 -0.82 3.57 15.63
N LEU A 155 0.07 4.44 15.13
CA LEU A 155 1.47 4.46 15.54
C LEU A 155 1.64 4.65 17.06
N LYS A 156 0.91 5.61 17.64
CA LYS A 156 0.98 5.88 19.08
C LYS A 156 0.41 4.74 19.90
N GLN A 157 -0.65 4.09 19.43
CA GLN A 157 -1.17 2.88 20.07
C GLN A 157 -0.13 1.75 20.04
N ASP A 158 0.50 1.48 18.89
CA ASP A 158 1.56 0.47 18.76
C ASP A 158 2.73 0.74 19.72
N TRP A 159 3.08 2.02 19.90
CA TRP A 159 4.10 2.47 20.85
C TRP A 159 3.68 2.24 22.30
N GLU A 160 2.48 2.63 22.70
CA GLU A 160 1.97 2.46 24.07
C GLU A 160 1.85 0.98 24.45
N GLU A 161 1.39 0.15 23.52
CA GLU A 161 1.23 -1.30 23.69
C GLU A 161 2.55 -2.07 23.53
N GLN A 162 3.66 -1.37 23.21
CA GLN A 162 4.99 -1.95 22.99
C GLN A 162 4.97 -3.10 21.97
N ARG A 163 4.13 -2.98 20.94
CA ARG A 163 4.01 -3.99 19.89
C ARG A 163 4.54 -3.48 18.55
N PRO A 164 5.18 -4.33 17.73
CA PRO A 164 5.59 -3.95 16.40
C PRO A 164 4.39 -3.74 15.49
N THR A 165 4.49 -2.78 14.57
CA THR A 165 3.52 -2.62 13.49
C THR A 165 3.63 -3.79 12.51
N GLU A 166 2.51 -4.47 12.26
CA GLU A 166 2.43 -5.64 11.37
C GLU A 166 2.29 -5.21 9.89
N TRP A 167 3.40 -4.76 9.31
CA TRP A 167 3.44 -4.30 7.92
C TRP A 167 3.16 -5.41 6.90
N GLU A 168 2.41 -5.07 5.85
CA GLU A 168 2.19 -5.96 4.71
C GLU A 168 3.37 -5.83 3.72
N ARG A 169 4.07 -6.94 3.51
CA ARG A 169 5.28 -6.95 2.68
C ARG A 169 4.94 -6.78 1.20
N VAL A 170 5.48 -5.74 0.56
CA VAL A 170 5.27 -5.47 -0.88
C VAL A 170 6.22 -6.29 -1.75
N TYR A 171 7.52 -6.26 -1.48
CA TYR A 171 8.52 -7.02 -2.24
C TYR A 171 8.82 -8.34 -1.52
N TRP A 172 8.63 -9.45 -2.23
CA TRP A 172 8.93 -10.80 -1.74
C TRP A 172 9.64 -11.57 -2.84
N LEU A 173 10.76 -12.22 -2.47
CA LEU A 173 11.45 -13.20 -3.30
C LEU A 173 11.30 -14.57 -2.65
N PRO A 174 11.27 -15.66 -3.42
CA PRO A 174 11.22 -17.01 -2.87
C PRO A 174 12.38 -17.31 -1.93
N ASP A 175 12.14 -18.13 -0.91
CA ASP A 175 13.14 -18.43 0.14
C ASP A 175 14.40 -19.14 -0.38
N TYR A 176 14.31 -19.81 -1.53
CA TYR A 176 15.46 -20.39 -2.23
C TYR A 176 16.33 -19.35 -2.96
N VAL A 177 16.01 -18.06 -2.85
CA VAL A 177 16.78 -16.94 -3.42
C VAL A 177 17.49 -16.16 -2.31
N ARG A 178 18.80 -16.02 -2.45
CA ARG A 178 19.69 -15.26 -1.57
C ARG A 178 19.95 -13.86 -2.10
N PHE A 179 19.01 -12.94 -1.88
CA PHE A 179 19.26 -11.53 -2.12
C PHE A 179 20.00 -10.87 -0.95
N ARG A 180 21.00 -10.01 -1.26
CA ARG A 180 21.83 -9.35 -0.24
C ARG A 180 21.93 -7.85 -0.51
N HIS A 181 21.19 -7.02 0.22
CA HIS A 181 21.18 -5.56 0.05
C HIS A 181 22.57 -4.94 0.20
N ASN A 182 23.30 -5.30 1.26
CA ASN A 182 24.65 -4.80 1.52
C ASN A 182 25.62 -4.93 0.33
N ARG A 183 25.55 -6.03 -0.42
CA ARG A 183 26.42 -6.24 -1.60
C ARG A 183 26.08 -5.31 -2.75
N HIS A 184 24.80 -5.00 -2.96
CA HIS A 184 24.36 -4.13 -4.03
C HIS A 184 24.63 -2.66 -3.68
N ILE A 185 24.39 -2.25 -2.44
CA ILE A 185 24.71 -0.90 -1.96
C ILE A 185 26.22 -0.66 -1.99
N ALA A 186 27.03 -1.63 -1.55
CA ALA A 186 28.49 -1.53 -1.62
C ALA A 186 29.03 -1.44 -3.07
N ALA A 187 28.25 -1.92 -4.04
CA ALA A 187 28.57 -1.78 -5.47
C ALA A 187 28.11 -0.43 -6.06
N GLY A 188 27.54 0.47 -5.26
CA GLY A 188 27.05 1.78 -5.69
C GLY A 188 25.72 1.72 -6.46
N ILE A 189 24.92 0.67 -6.24
CA ILE A 189 23.58 0.59 -6.85
C ILE A 189 22.59 1.40 -6.00
N GLU A 190 22.03 2.43 -6.63
CA GLU A 190 21.00 3.28 -6.04
C GLU A 190 19.70 2.51 -5.75
N CYS A 191 19.00 2.90 -4.66
CA CYS A 191 17.76 2.24 -4.23
C CYS A 191 16.69 2.25 -5.32
N GLN A 192 16.61 3.37 -6.05
CA GLN A 192 15.65 3.66 -7.10
C GLN A 192 15.82 2.75 -8.31
N ALA A 193 17.01 2.19 -8.53
CA ALA A 193 17.24 1.24 -9.63
C ALA A 193 16.40 -0.03 -9.48
N CYS A 194 16.08 -0.42 -8.24
CA CYS A 194 15.29 -1.61 -7.92
C CYS A 194 13.88 -1.28 -7.43
N HIS A 195 13.69 -0.19 -6.68
CA HIS A 195 12.43 0.16 -6.03
C HIS A 195 11.67 1.31 -6.72
N GLY A 196 12.24 1.90 -7.78
CA GLY A 196 11.69 3.05 -8.50
C GLY A 196 11.74 4.35 -7.70
N GLU A 197 10.99 5.35 -8.15
CA GLU A 197 10.91 6.67 -7.51
C GLU A 197 10.04 6.62 -6.24
N VAL A 198 10.54 5.95 -5.21
CA VAL A 198 9.83 5.77 -3.92
C VAL A 198 9.52 7.12 -3.26
N ALA A 199 10.36 8.13 -3.46
CA ALA A 199 10.14 9.50 -2.99
C ALA A 199 8.94 10.20 -3.65
N GLU A 200 8.34 9.62 -4.70
CA GLU A 200 7.10 10.13 -5.31
C GLU A 200 5.86 9.32 -4.88
N MET A 201 6.05 8.23 -4.09
CA MET A 201 4.99 7.29 -3.76
C MET A 201 4.26 7.66 -2.47
N GLU A 202 2.99 8.05 -2.60
CA GLU A 202 2.07 8.23 -1.45
C GLU A 202 1.70 6.90 -0.79
N LYS A 203 1.63 5.84 -1.59
CA LYS A 203 1.44 4.47 -1.12
C LYS A 203 2.43 3.58 -1.82
N ILE A 204 3.23 2.85 -1.05
CA ILE A 204 4.23 1.95 -1.60
C ILE A 204 3.56 0.86 -2.42
N SER A 205 4.14 0.61 -3.60
CA SER A 205 3.65 -0.38 -4.56
C SER A 205 4.83 -1.12 -5.17
N LYS A 206 4.57 -2.29 -5.74
CA LYS A 206 5.53 -2.88 -6.66
C LYS A 206 5.63 -1.95 -7.86
N ILE A 207 6.85 -1.63 -8.26
CA ILE A 207 7.06 -0.89 -9.51
C ILE A 207 6.35 -1.64 -10.64
N LYS A 208 5.44 -0.94 -11.31
CA LYS A 208 4.78 -1.49 -12.50
C LYS A 208 5.84 -1.71 -13.57
N ASP A 209 5.66 -2.73 -14.40
CA ASP A 209 6.50 -2.94 -15.58
C ASP A 209 6.29 -1.79 -16.58
N THR A 210 7.00 -0.69 -16.37
CA THR A 210 6.80 0.58 -17.11
C THR A 210 7.54 0.63 -18.44
N LYS A 211 8.29 -0.42 -18.82
CA LYS A 211 8.88 -0.54 -20.17
C LYS A 211 8.46 -1.83 -20.87
N TRP A 212 7.52 -1.68 -21.80
CA TRP A 212 7.32 -2.64 -22.88
C TRP A 212 8.44 -2.44 -23.90
N TRP A 213 9.53 -3.20 -23.79
CA TRP A 213 10.43 -3.38 -24.93
C TRP A 213 9.66 -4.15 -26.03
N PRO A 214 9.95 -4.01 -27.35
CA PRO A 214 9.12 -4.58 -28.44
C PRO A 214 8.96 -6.11 -28.44
N TRP A 215 9.52 -6.81 -27.46
CA TRP A 215 9.57 -8.27 -27.30
C TRP A 215 8.91 -8.79 -26.01
N LEU A 216 7.90 -8.08 -25.48
CA LEU A 216 6.92 -8.65 -24.53
C LEU A 216 7.50 -9.25 -23.23
N LEU A 217 8.58 -8.67 -22.69
CA LEU A 217 9.11 -9.07 -21.37
C LEU A 217 8.89 -7.94 -20.36
N PRO A 218 8.28 -8.21 -19.19
CA PRO A 218 8.21 -7.26 -18.09
C PRO A 218 9.63 -6.86 -17.64
N THR A 219 9.79 -5.62 -17.20
CA THR A 219 11.12 -4.99 -17.04
C THR A 219 11.45 -4.53 -15.62
N HIS A 220 10.55 -4.70 -14.66
CA HIS A 220 10.69 -4.12 -13.33
C HIS A 220 10.12 -4.99 -12.19
N THR A 221 9.37 -6.04 -12.48
CA THR A 221 9.21 -7.14 -11.52
C THR A 221 10.60 -7.75 -11.26
N LEU A 222 11.03 -7.86 -9.99
CA LEU A 222 12.33 -8.43 -9.57
C LEU A 222 12.41 -9.95 -9.82
N GLU A 223 12.17 -10.33 -11.06
CA GLU A 223 12.26 -11.70 -11.56
C GLU A 223 13.71 -12.03 -11.92
N MET A 224 14.00 -13.34 -11.99
CA MET A 224 15.32 -13.84 -12.34
C MET A 224 15.89 -13.21 -13.62
N GLY A 225 15.05 -13.02 -14.65
CA GLY A 225 15.46 -12.42 -15.92
C GLY A 225 16.00 -10.99 -15.77
N TRP A 226 15.38 -10.20 -14.90
CA TRP A 226 15.84 -8.85 -14.59
C TRP A 226 17.18 -8.87 -13.85
N CYS A 227 17.29 -9.73 -12.82
CA CYS A 227 18.52 -9.88 -12.03
C CYS A 227 19.71 -10.28 -12.92
N ILE A 228 19.54 -11.31 -13.77
CA ILE A 228 20.59 -11.81 -14.67
C ILE A 228 20.99 -10.75 -15.70
N LYS A 229 20.02 -10.01 -16.25
CA LYS A 229 20.30 -8.91 -17.18
C LYS A 229 21.14 -7.82 -16.52
N CYS A 230 20.75 -7.37 -15.33
CA CYS A 230 21.49 -6.38 -14.56
C CYS A 230 22.91 -6.87 -14.24
N HIS A 231 23.05 -8.12 -13.78
CA HIS A 231 24.35 -8.72 -13.48
C HIS A 231 25.25 -8.81 -14.72
N ARG A 232 24.69 -9.16 -15.88
CA ARG A 232 25.42 -9.20 -17.15
C ARG A 232 25.93 -7.83 -17.59
N GLN A 233 25.10 -6.80 -17.45
CA GLN A 233 25.46 -5.42 -17.80
C GLN A 233 26.57 -4.86 -16.92
N ASN A 234 26.64 -5.30 -15.66
CA ASN A 234 27.67 -4.89 -14.70
C ASN A 234 28.86 -5.84 -14.62
N GLY A 235 28.91 -6.89 -15.45
CA GLY A 235 30.03 -7.84 -15.48
C GLY A 235 30.22 -8.64 -14.20
N VAL A 236 29.16 -8.86 -13.42
CA VAL A 236 29.20 -9.61 -12.15
C VAL A 236 28.65 -11.04 -12.31
N SER A 237 28.83 -11.87 -11.28
CA SER A 237 28.45 -13.28 -11.28
C SER A 237 26.99 -13.49 -11.67
N GLN A 238 26.76 -14.38 -12.64
CA GLN A 238 25.44 -14.90 -13.03
C GLN A 238 25.28 -16.35 -12.57
N ASP A 239 26.18 -16.83 -11.71
CA ASP A 239 26.20 -18.22 -11.26
C ASP A 239 25.01 -18.55 -10.36
N CYS A 240 24.43 -19.74 -10.57
CA CYS A 240 23.23 -20.19 -9.87
C CYS A 240 23.46 -20.22 -8.36
N TYR A 241 24.62 -20.72 -7.90
CA TYR A 241 24.95 -20.80 -6.48
C TYR A 241 25.23 -19.45 -5.84
N THR A 242 25.44 -18.38 -6.62
CA THR A 242 25.54 -17.03 -6.06
C THR A 242 24.16 -16.54 -5.57
N CYS A 243 23.10 -16.94 -6.27
CA CYS A 243 21.74 -16.45 -6.06
C CYS A 243 20.83 -17.46 -5.34
N HIS A 244 21.15 -18.75 -5.40
CA HIS A 244 20.30 -19.82 -4.85
C HIS A 244 21.05 -20.66 -3.82
N TYR A 245 20.31 -21.32 -2.93
CA TYR A 245 20.84 -22.32 -2.00
C TYR A 245 21.06 -23.67 -2.70
#